data_AF-A0A529UT58-F1
#
_entry.id   AF-A0A529UT58-F1
#
_cell.length_a   1.000
_cell.length_b   1.000
_cell.length_c   1.000
_cell.angle_alpha   90.00
_cell.angle_beta   90.00
_cell.angle_gamma   90.00
#
_symmetry.space_group_name_H-M   'P 1'
#
loop_
_entity.id
_entity.type
_entity.pdbx_description
1 polymer ?
#
loop_
_entity_poly.entity_id
_entity_poly.type
_entity_poly.pdbx_seq_one_letter_code
_entity_poly.pdbx_strand_id
1 'polypeptide(L)'
;MLKGIDPILSPDLLHALRSMGHGHEIAIVDANYPCDDAAHIIRLDGVLGTRVLEAVLSVMPLESRDPEAACRMIVEGNPETELPIFGEFLDIVARHADRPLPLAPITPDEFKQRAKSGFAIVLSGDRRLYGNILLKKGVVAPAAD
;
A
#
# COMPACT_ATOMS: atom_id res chain seq x y z
N MET A 1 -2.68 -4.24 21.56
CA MET A 1 -1.37 -4.88 21.34
C MET A 1 -1.51 -6.39 21.31
N LEU A 2 -0.88 -7.05 20.35
CA LEU A 2 -0.92 -8.51 20.16
C LEU A 2 0.50 -9.05 19.95
N LYS A 3 0.74 -10.34 20.25
CA LYS A 3 2.05 -10.96 20.05
C LYS A 3 2.27 -11.21 18.55
N GLY A 4 3.43 -10.82 18.02
CA GLY A 4 3.80 -11.06 16.61
C GLY A 4 3.07 -10.17 15.59
N ILE A 5 2.33 -9.15 16.04
CA ILE A 5 1.62 -8.20 15.17
C ILE A 5 2.13 -6.80 15.49
N ASP A 6 2.43 -6.06 14.43
CA ASP A 6 2.95 -4.71 14.54
C ASP A 6 1.97 -3.77 15.30
N PRO A 7 2.42 -3.01 16.32
CA PRO A 7 1.60 -2.08 17.09
C PRO A 7 0.82 -1.05 16.28
N ILE A 8 1.34 -0.62 15.13
CA ILE A 8 0.71 0.45 14.36
C ILE A 8 -0.48 -0.04 13.54
N LEU A 9 -0.64 -1.37 13.42
CA LEU A 9 -1.82 -1.97 12.82
C LEU A 9 -2.98 -1.83 13.81
N SER A 10 -3.70 -0.71 13.67
CA SER A 10 -4.90 -0.43 14.46
C SER A 10 -5.93 -1.56 14.32
N PRO A 11 -6.88 -1.70 15.25
CA PRO A 11 -7.94 -2.70 15.14
C PRO A 11 -8.68 -2.62 13.79
N ASP A 12 -8.98 -1.41 13.31
CA ASP A 12 -9.67 -1.19 12.04
C ASP A 12 -8.80 -1.57 10.83
N LEU A 13 -7.49 -1.28 10.88
CA LEU A 13 -6.57 -1.69 9.81
C LEU A 13 -6.42 -3.20 9.75
N LEU A 14 -6.25 -3.88 10.88
CA LEU A 14 -6.22 -5.35 10.93
C LEU A 14 -7.51 -5.96 10.41
N HIS A 15 -8.66 -5.39 10.80
CA HIS A 15 -9.96 -5.83 10.32
C HIS A 15 -10.06 -5.68 8.79
N ALA A 16 -9.66 -4.53 8.24
CA ALA A 16 -9.68 -4.29 6.80
C ALA A 16 -8.77 -5.29 6.06
N LEU A 17 -7.50 -5.41 6.48
CA LEU A 17 -6.53 -6.33 5.88
C LEU A 17 -7.02 -7.78 5.92
N ARG A 18 -7.65 -8.21 7.02
CA ARG A 18 -8.15 -9.59 7.15
C ARG A 18 -9.42 -9.86 6.35
N SER A 19 -10.25 -8.82 6.14
CA SER A 19 -11.49 -8.87 5.37
C SER A 19 -11.27 -8.77 3.86
N MET A 20 -10.14 -8.22 3.41
CA MET A 20 -9.77 -8.20 1.99
C MET A 20 -9.70 -9.62 1.42
N GLY A 21 -10.30 -9.83 0.24
CA GLY A 21 -10.08 -11.01 -0.59
C GLY A 21 -8.82 -10.87 -1.45
N HIS A 22 -8.46 -11.94 -2.17
CA HIS A 22 -7.42 -11.89 -3.20
C HIS A 22 -7.84 -10.91 -4.31
N GLY A 23 -6.92 -10.06 -4.75
CA GLY A 23 -7.12 -9.08 -5.80
C GLY A 23 -7.71 -7.76 -5.32
N HIS A 24 -8.18 -7.68 -4.06
CA HIS A 24 -8.54 -6.40 -3.46
C HIS A 24 -7.31 -5.51 -3.30
N GLU A 25 -7.52 -4.21 -3.49
CA GLU A 25 -6.48 -3.20 -3.38
C GLU A 25 -6.65 -2.36 -2.11
N ILE A 26 -5.53 -1.91 -1.55
CA ILE A 26 -5.50 -0.94 -0.44
C ILE A 26 -4.46 0.12 -0.78
N ALA A 27 -4.81 1.39 -0.59
CA ALA A 27 -3.89 2.50 -0.81
C ALA A 27 -3.29 2.96 0.52
N ILE A 28 -1.99 3.20 0.57
CA ILE A 28 -1.33 3.96 1.63
C ILE A 28 -0.97 5.31 1.04
N VAL A 29 -1.46 6.38 1.65
CA VAL A 29 -1.35 7.72 1.07
C VAL A 29 -0.71 8.72 2.03
N ASP A 30 -0.05 9.71 1.44
CA ASP A 30 0.59 10.81 2.16
C ASP A 30 -0.45 11.80 2.73
N ALA A 31 0.01 12.68 3.62
CA ALA A 31 -0.84 13.62 4.35
C ALA A 31 -1.51 14.69 3.47
N ASN A 32 -1.11 14.84 2.20
CA ASN A 32 -1.69 15.78 1.25
C ASN A 32 -2.66 15.10 0.27
N TYR A 33 -2.81 13.78 0.33
CA TYR A 33 -3.68 13.06 -0.59
C TYR A 33 -5.16 13.42 -0.35
N PRO A 34 -5.92 13.79 -1.40
CA PRO A 34 -7.32 14.13 -1.25
C PRO A 34 -8.16 12.86 -1.10
N CYS A 35 -8.65 12.60 0.11
CA CYS A 35 -9.61 11.53 0.36
C CYS A 35 -11.06 12.02 0.15
N ASP A 36 -11.88 11.17 -0.45
CA ASP A 36 -13.33 11.38 -0.62
C ASP A 36 -14.06 10.81 0.61
N ASP A 37 -15.06 11.51 1.13
CA ASP A 37 -15.87 11.10 2.30
C ASP A 37 -16.58 9.75 2.08
N ALA A 38 -16.81 9.35 0.83
CA ALA A 38 -17.40 8.05 0.50
C ALA A 38 -16.42 6.87 0.61
N ALA A 39 -15.11 7.13 0.70
CA ALA A 39 -14.11 6.09 0.81
C ALA A 39 -13.99 5.57 2.25
N HIS A 40 -13.66 4.28 2.41
CA HIS A 40 -13.31 3.73 3.72
C HIS A 40 -11.89 4.17 4.10
N ILE A 41 -11.79 5.23 4.90
CA ILE A 41 -10.51 5.83 5.30
C ILE A 41 -10.12 5.36 6.69
N ILE A 42 -8.88 4.89 6.82
CA ILE A 42 -8.26 4.51 8.09
C ILE A 42 -7.10 5.48 8.34
N ARG A 43 -7.18 6.26 9.42
CA ARG A 43 -6.17 7.28 9.72
C ARG A 43 -5.07 6.74 10.63
N LEU A 44 -3.82 6.93 10.22
CA LEU A 44 -2.61 6.71 10.99
C LEU A 44 -1.76 7.99 11.00
N ASP A 45 -2.35 9.06 11.53
CA ASP A 45 -1.71 10.37 11.60
C ASP A 45 -0.38 10.31 12.36
N GLY A 46 0.60 11.09 11.91
CA GLY A 46 1.93 11.15 12.50
C GLY A 46 2.82 9.93 12.23
N VAL A 47 2.34 8.92 11.49
CA VAL A 47 3.12 7.75 11.08
C VAL A 47 3.61 7.94 9.64
N LEU A 48 4.88 7.63 9.36
CA LEU A 48 5.43 7.67 8.00
C LEU A 48 4.79 6.61 7.10
N GLY A 49 4.60 6.91 5.83
CA GLY A 49 3.99 6.00 4.86
C GLY A 49 4.82 4.71 4.69
N THR A 50 6.14 4.82 4.72
CA THR A 50 7.06 3.66 4.70
C THR A 50 6.92 2.78 5.94
N ARG A 51 6.65 3.35 7.11
CA ARG A 51 6.41 2.60 8.34
C ARG A 51 5.08 1.85 8.30
N VAL A 52 4.04 2.47 7.72
CA VAL A 52 2.74 1.84 7.45
C VAL A 52 2.91 0.71 6.44
N LEU A 53 3.62 0.93 5.34
CA LEU A 53 3.89 -0.07 4.31
C LEU A 53 4.55 -1.32 4.90
N GLU A 54 5.61 -1.14 5.69
CA GLU A 54 6.29 -2.24 6.39
C GLU A 54 5.32 -3.06 7.25
N ALA A 55 4.48 -2.39 8.04
CA ALA A 55 3.53 -3.06 8.93
C ALA A 55 2.45 -3.82 8.13
N VAL A 56 1.91 -3.21 7.08
CA VAL A 56 0.90 -3.84 6.22
C VAL A 56 1.47 -5.10 5.58
N LEU A 57 2.66 -5.02 4.99
CA LEU A 57 3.29 -6.15 4.31
C LEU A 57 3.78 -7.24 5.27
N SER A 58 4.02 -6.93 6.55
CA SER A 58 4.34 -7.94 7.57
C SER A 58 3.23 -8.98 7.79
N VAL A 59 1.99 -8.69 7.39
CA VAL A 59 0.83 -9.58 7.57
C VAL A 59 0.02 -9.83 6.30
N MET A 60 0.15 -8.97 5.28
CA MET A 60 -0.61 -9.06 4.03
C MET A 60 0.29 -9.58 2.90
N PRO A 61 -0.03 -10.73 2.27
CA PRO A 61 0.70 -11.19 1.10
C PRO A 61 0.44 -10.23 -0.08
N LEU A 62 1.48 -9.97 -0.87
CA LEU A 62 1.35 -9.25 -2.13
C LEU A 62 0.92 -10.19 -3.25
N GLU A 63 0.13 -9.68 -4.19
CA GLU A 63 -0.19 -10.44 -5.39
C GLU A 63 1.08 -10.71 -6.18
N SER A 64 1.50 -11.97 -6.23
CA SER A 64 2.75 -12.30 -6.89
C SER A 64 2.61 -12.17 -8.39
N ARG A 65 1.53 -12.66 -9.02
CA ARG A 65 1.44 -12.87 -10.48
C ARG A 65 1.23 -11.60 -11.29
N ASP A 66 0.79 -10.53 -10.66
CA ASP A 66 0.49 -9.25 -11.30
C ASP A 66 1.67 -8.27 -11.15
N PRO A 67 2.29 -7.79 -12.25
CA PRO A 67 3.35 -6.78 -12.17
C PRO A 67 2.87 -5.44 -11.60
N GLU A 68 1.56 -5.18 -11.57
CA GLU A 68 0.94 -4.00 -10.96
C GLU A 68 0.35 -4.31 -9.57
N ALA A 69 0.96 -5.25 -8.85
CA ALA A 69 0.58 -5.53 -7.46
C ALA A 69 1.06 -4.47 -6.46
N ALA A 70 2.04 -3.65 -6.85
CA ALA A 70 2.48 -2.46 -6.13
C ALA A 70 2.65 -1.33 -7.12
N CYS A 71 1.91 -0.22 -6.96
CA CYS A 71 1.94 0.90 -7.90
C CYS A 71 2.29 2.21 -7.22
N ARG A 72 3.03 3.07 -7.94
CA ARG A 72 3.33 4.45 -7.55
C ARG A 72 2.80 5.43 -8.60
N MET A 73 2.51 6.66 -8.20
CA MET A 73 2.16 7.71 -9.15
C MET A 73 3.39 8.17 -9.95
N ILE A 74 3.23 8.43 -11.24
CA ILE A 74 4.24 9.14 -12.05
C ILE A 74 4.30 10.63 -11.67
N VAL A 75 5.50 11.19 -11.76
CA VAL A 75 5.76 12.60 -11.46
C VAL A 75 5.66 13.39 -12.77
N GLU A 76 4.79 14.39 -12.81
CA GLU A 76 4.64 15.30 -13.97
C GLU A 76 4.49 14.59 -15.33
N GLY A 77 3.83 13.42 -15.35
CA GLY A 77 3.60 12.65 -16.57
C GLY A 77 4.79 11.81 -17.05
N ASN A 78 5.89 11.77 -16.31
CA ASN A 78 7.08 11.01 -16.68
C ASN A 78 7.23 9.73 -15.82
N PRO A 79 7.08 8.53 -16.41
CA PRO A 79 7.27 7.27 -15.69
C PRO A 79 8.72 7.02 -15.25
N GLU A 80 9.71 7.64 -15.89
CA GLU A 80 11.15 7.44 -15.59
C GLU A 80 11.65 8.34 -14.45
N THR A 81 10.81 9.25 -13.95
CA THR A 81 11.21 10.13 -12.85
C THR A 81 11.23 9.37 -11.54
N GLU A 82 12.41 9.30 -10.94
CA GLU A 82 12.63 8.66 -9.66
C GLU A 82 12.74 9.69 -8.52
N LEU A 83 12.10 9.37 -7.40
CA LEU A 83 12.15 10.14 -6.16
C LEU A 83 12.69 9.25 -5.04
N PRO A 84 13.36 9.81 -4.01
CA PRO A 84 13.88 9.01 -2.90
C PRO A 84 12.85 8.08 -2.26
N ILE A 85 11.59 8.54 -2.15
CA ILE A 85 10.49 7.75 -1.57
C ILE A 85 10.16 6.49 -2.39
N PHE A 86 10.37 6.50 -3.70
CA PHE A 86 10.13 5.33 -4.56
C PHE A 86 11.17 4.24 -4.29
N GLY A 87 12.44 4.62 -4.09
CA GLY A 87 13.49 3.69 -3.66
C GLY A 87 13.17 3.06 -2.31
N GLU A 88 12.75 3.86 -1.32
CA GLU A 88 12.34 3.35 -0.01
C GLU A 88 11.16 2.37 -0.10
N PHE A 89 10.15 2.67 -0.91
CA PHE A 89 9.03 1.76 -1.16
C PHE A 89 9.48 0.47 -1.84
N LEU A 90 10.35 0.55 -2.84
CA LEU A 90 10.85 -0.61 -3.57
C LEU A 90 11.64 -1.54 -2.64
N ASP A 91 12.50 -0.98 -1.79
CA ASP A 91 13.27 -1.74 -0.80
C ASP A 91 12.38 -2.45 0.22
N ILE A 92 11.27 -1.84 0.61
CA ILE A 92 10.28 -2.47 1.49
C ILE A 92 9.55 -3.59 0.75
N VAL A 93 9.01 -3.32 -0.44
CA VAL A 93 8.30 -4.32 -1.26
C VAL A 93 9.19 -5.52 -1.55
N ALA A 94 10.45 -5.30 -1.92
CA ALA A 94 11.41 -6.37 -2.24
C ALA A 94 11.70 -7.30 -1.04
N ARG A 95 11.58 -6.82 0.20
CA ARG A 95 11.76 -7.66 1.40
C ARG A 95 10.57 -8.54 1.72
N HIS A 96 9.38 -8.22 1.20
CA HIS A 96 8.13 -8.91 1.53
C HIS A 96 7.49 -9.64 0.34
N ALA A 97 7.86 -9.31 -0.89
CA ALA A 97 7.36 -10.00 -2.07
C ALA A 97 8.07 -11.35 -2.28
N ASP A 98 7.31 -12.40 -2.63
CA ASP A 98 7.85 -13.73 -2.91
C ASP A 98 8.75 -13.80 -4.16
N ARG A 99 8.66 -12.77 -5.01
CA ARG A 99 9.43 -12.64 -6.24
C ARG A 99 9.74 -11.16 -6.52
N PRO A 100 10.72 -10.85 -7.37
CA PRO A 100 10.98 -9.47 -7.78
C PRO A 100 9.70 -8.81 -8.30
N LEU A 101 9.28 -7.75 -7.62
CA LEU A 101 8.09 -6.97 -7.94
C LEU A 101 8.50 -5.50 -8.07
N PRO A 102 8.38 -4.89 -9.26
CA PRO A 102 8.65 -3.47 -9.43
C PRO A 102 7.54 -2.63 -8.78
N LEU A 103 7.80 -1.34 -8.60
CA LEU A 103 6.73 -0.37 -8.38
C LEU A 103 6.21 0.10 -9.74
N ALA A 104 5.06 -0.40 -10.14
CA ALA A 104 4.47 -0.06 -11.43
C ALA A 104 4.14 1.45 -11.49
N PRO A 105 4.63 2.18 -12.51
CA PRO A 105 4.31 3.59 -12.69
C PRO A 105 2.89 3.73 -13.26
N ILE A 106 2.00 4.40 -12.53
CA ILE A 106 0.64 4.70 -12.98
C ILE A 106 0.34 6.20 -12.96
N THR A 107 -0.64 6.62 -13.75
CA THR A 107 -1.04 8.04 -13.76
C THR A 107 -1.71 8.44 -12.44
N PRO A 108 -1.65 9.73 -12.03
CA PRO A 108 -2.35 10.19 -10.83
C PRO A 108 -3.87 9.92 -10.87
N ASP A 109 -4.49 10.03 -12.05
CA ASP A 109 -5.92 9.79 -12.21
C ASP A 109 -6.27 8.31 -12.06
N GLU A 110 -5.46 7.43 -12.64
CA GLU A 110 -5.61 5.99 -12.45
C GLU A 110 -5.41 5.59 -10.98
N PHE A 111 -4.38 6.13 -10.30
CA PHE A 111 -4.17 5.88 -8.88
C PHE A 111 -5.39 6.29 -8.06
N LYS A 112 -5.93 7.50 -8.31
CA LYS A 112 -7.11 8.00 -7.58
C LYS A 112 -8.33 7.13 -7.82
N GLN A 113 -8.55 6.70 -9.07
CA GLN A 113 -9.65 5.80 -9.40
C GLN A 113 -9.51 4.47 -8.67
N ARG A 114 -8.33 3.84 -8.72
CA ARG A 114 -8.05 2.54 -8.07
C ARG A 114 -8.12 2.64 -6.55
N ALA A 115 -7.55 3.68 -5.94
CA ALA A 115 -7.64 3.93 -4.52
C ALA A 115 -9.09 4.13 -4.06
N LYS A 116 -9.91 4.86 -4.84
CA LYS A 116 -11.33 5.07 -4.55
C LYS A 116 -12.17 3.80 -4.67
N SER A 117 -11.91 2.97 -5.68
CA SER A 117 -12.59 1.68 -5.86
C SER A 117 -12.00 0.55 -4.99
N GLY A 118 -10.85 0.78 -4.38
CA GLY A 118 -10.16 -0.16 -3.51
C GLY A 118 -10.94 -0.42 -2.22
N PHE A 119 -10.42 -1.35 -1.44
CA PHE A 119 -11.07 -1.82 -0.21
C PHE A 119 -10.97 -0.80 0.94
N ALA A 120 -9.85 -0.09 1.03
CA ALA A 120 -9.62 0.96 2.01
C ALA A 120 -8.48 1.89 1.56
N ILE A 121 -8.45 3.08 2.15
CA ILE A 121 -7.35 4.04 2.06
C ILE A 121 -6.78 4.25 3.45
N VAL A 122 -5.47 4.04 3.62
CA VAL A 122 -4.75 4.35 4.85
C VAL A 122 -4.09 5.71 4.70
N LEU A 123 -4.66 6.72 5.36
CA LEU A 123 -4.11 8.07 5.38
C LEU A 123 -3.02 8.16 6.45
N SER A 124 -1.77 8.28 6.01
CA SER A 124 -0.59 8.40 6.87
C SER A 124 -0.32 9.86 7.27
N GLY A 125 0.65 10.06 8.16
CA GLY A 125 1.21 11.38 8.47
C GLY A 125 2.40 11.78 7.60
N ASP A 126 2.70 11.05 6.53
CA ASP A 126 3.87 11.34 5.69
C ASP A 126 3.70 12.66 4.94
N ARG A 127 4.68 13.56 5.05
CA ARG A 127 4.62 14.89 4.43
C ARG A 127 5.41 14.96 3.13
N ARG A 128 6.11 13.88 2.75
CA ARG A 128 6.88 13.80 1.50
C ARG A 128 5.89 13.67 0.34
N LEU A 129 6.12 14.44 -0.71
CA LEU A 129 5.27 14.41 -1.91
C LEU A 129 5.42 13.08 -2.64
N TYR A 130 4.34 12.65 -3.30
CA TYR A 130 4.27 11.36 -3.99
C TYR A 130 4.50 10.15 -3.05
N GLY A 131 4.25 10.33 -1.75
CA GLY A 131 4.33 9.28 -0.74
C GLY A 131 3.13 8.33 -0.75
N ASN A 132 2.61 8.03 -1.94
CA ASN A 132 1.41 7.24 -2.16
C ASN A 132 1.79 5.92 -2.85
N ILE A 133 1.33 4.80 -2.30
CA ILE A 133 1.50 3.47 -2.87
C ILE A 133 0.19 2.70 -2.83
N LEU A 134 -0.13 2.02 -3.92
CA LEU A 134 -1.28 1.13 -4.03
C LEU A 134 -0.79 -0.31 -3.99
N LEU A 135 -1.45 -1.15 -3.19
CA LEU A 135 -1.07 -2.55 -2.99
C LEU A 135 -2.23 -3.47 -3.31
N LYS A 136 -1.95 -4.55 -4.05
CA LYS A 136 -2.91 -5.62 -4.36
C LYS A 136 -2.63 -6.84 -3.50
N LYS A 137 -3.67 -7.33 -2.80
CA LYS A 137 -3.56 -8.48 -1.92
C LYS A 137 -3.45 -9.79 -2.71
N GLY A 138 -2.44 -10.57 -2.38
CA GLY A 138 -2.21 -11.91 -2.93
C GLY A 138 -2.95 -13.02 -2.22
N VAL A 139 -2.47 -14.24 -2.43
CA VAL A 139 -3.04 -15.47 -1.87
C VAL A 139 -2.11 -16.03 -0.81
N VAL A 140 -2.67 -16.46 0.32
CA VAL A 140 -1.96 -17.34 1.27
C VAL A 140 -2.21 -18.78 0.82
N ALA A 141 -1.16 -19.47 0.36
CA ALA A 141 -1.27 -20.87 -0.01
C ALA A 141 -1.62 -21.73 1.22
N PRO A 142 -2.38 -22.83 1.04
CA PRO A 142 -2.51 -23.84 2.09
C PRO A 142 -1.11 -24.29 2.54
N ALA A 143 -0.94 -24.59 3.83
CA ALA A 143 0.28 -25.25 4.29
C ALA A 143 0.45 -26.55 3.50
N ALA A 144 1.67 -26.81 3.01
CA ALA A 144 1.99 -28.13 2.51
C ALA A 144 1.88 -29.11 3.69
N ASP A 145 1.15 -30.20 3.49
CA ASP A 145 1.02 -31.29 4.47
C ASP A 145 2.39 -31.94 4.78
#